data_AF-A0A382YUK4-F1
#
_entry.id   AF-A0A382YUK4-F1
#
_cell.length_a   1.000
_cell.length_b   1.000
_cell.length_c   1.000
_cell.angle_alpha   90.00
_cell.angle_beta   90.00
_cell.angle_gamma   90.00
#
_symmetry.space_group_name_H-M   'P 1'
#
loop_
_entity.id
_entity.type
_entity.pdbx_description
1 polymer ?
#
loop_
_entity_poly.entity_id
_entity_poly.type
_entity_poly.pdbx_seq_one_letter_code
_entity_poly.pdbx_strand_id
1 'polypeptide(L)' 'MFDFIVHKLHREGYRFLAIAAVVTFVLLLISKILGLIGLVISIWVYYFFRDPERVSINDENYLV' A
#
# COMPACT_ATOMS: atom_id res chain seq x y z
N MET A 1 18.93 3.03 5.62
CA MET A 1 19.18 2.12 4.46
C MET A 1 17.92 1.36 4.04
N PHE A 2 17.02 0.98 4.96
CA PHE A 2 15.73 0.36 4.63
C PHE A 2 14.59 1.36 4.35
N ASP A 3 14.86 2.65 4.46
CA ASP A 3 13.86 3.74 4.42
C ASP A 3 13.16 3.87 3.06
N PHE A 4 13.75 3.31 1.99
CA PHE A 4 13.11 3.23 0.67
C PHE A 4 12.10 2.09 0.53
N ILE A 5 12.24 1.02 1.32
CA ILE A 5 11.41 -0.19 1.20
C ILE A 5 10.22 -0.09 2.16
N VAL A 6 10.46 0.35 3.40
CA VAL A 6 9.44 0.41 4.45
C VAL A 6 8.99 1.85 4.64
N HIS A 7 7.81 2.17 4.13
CA HIS A 7 7.17 3.47 4.30
C HIS A 7 6.15 3.44 5.44
N LYS A 8 5.93 4.60 6.07
CA LYS A 8 4.78 4.79 6.96
C LYS A 8 3.49 4.62 6.15
N LEU A 9 2.50 3.98 6.74
CA LEU A 9 1.19 3.81 6.14
C LEU A 9 0.24 4.87 6.69
N HIS A 10 -0.65 5.36 5.83
CA HIS A 10 -1.76 6.17 6.31
C HIS A 10 -2.65 5.33 7.24
N ARG A 11 -3.33 5.97 8.20
CA ARG A 11 -4.12 5.27 9.23
C ARG A 11 -5.20 4.36 8.62
N GLU A 12 -5.83 4.78 7.54
CA GLU A 12 -6.80 3.98 6.79
C GLU A 12 -6.14 2.83 6.00
N GLY A 13 -4.89 3.00 5.56
CA GLY A 13 -4.12 1.99 4.83
C GLY A 13 -3.98 0.68 5.59
N TYR A 14 -3.88 0.73 6.92
CA TYR A 14 -3.80 -0.47 7.75
C TYR A 14 -5.06 -1.34 7.65
N ARG A 15 -6.25 -0.74 7.52
CA ARG A 15 -7.52 -1.47 7.38
C ARG A 15 -7.58 -2.18 6.03
N PHE A 16 -7.25 -1.47 4.95
CA PHE A 16 -7.23 -2.04 3.61
C PHE A 16 -6.17 -3.13 3.45
N LEU A 17 -4.98 -2.93 4.02
CA LEU A 17 -3.93 -3.94 4.02
C LEU A 17 -4.32 -5.21 4.78
N ALA A 18 -4.99 -5.07 5.94
CA ALA A 18 -5.50 -6.20 6.70
C ALA A 18 -6.53 -7.02 5.89
N ILE A 19 -7.46 -6.34 5.21
CA ILE A 19 -8.44 -7.01 4.33
C ILE A 19 -7.73 -7.70 3.17
N ALA A 20 -6.78 -7.04 2.50
CA ALA A 20 -6.01 -7.63 1.41
C ALA A 20 -5.22 -8.88 1.84
N ALA A 21 -4.63 -8.85 3.03
CA ALA A 21 -3.93 -9.99 3.62
C ALA A 21 -4.89 -11.17 3.91
N VAL A 22 -6.08 -10.89 4.47
CA VAL A 22 -7.11 -11.92 4.71
C VAL A 22 -7.59 -12.53 3.40
N VAL A 23 -7.89 -11.72 2.39
CA VAL A 23 -8.30 -12.20 1.07
C VAL A 23 -7.20 -13.05 0.43
N THR A 24 -5.94 -12.61 0.51
CA THR A 24 -4.79 -13.36 -0.01
C THR A 24 -4.64 -14.71 0.70
N PHE A 25 -4.83 -14.74 2.02
CA PHE A 25 -4.80 -15.98 2.80
C PHE A 25 -5.91 -16.94 2.35
N VAL A 26 -7.14 -16.46 2.16
CA VAL A 26 -8.24 -17.27 1.64
C VAL A 26 -7.94 -17.79 0.23
N LEU A 27 -7.38 -16.94 -0.65
CA LEU A 27 -6.99 -17.34 -2.00
C LEU A 27 -5.89 -18.42 -2.00
N LEU A 28 -4.92 -18.34 -1.08
CA LEU A 28 -3.89 -19.36 -0.89
C LEU A 28 -4.47 -20.73 -0.52
N LEU A 29 -5.57 -20.77 0.24
CA LEU A 29 -6.27 -22.02 0.58
C LEU A 29 -6.97 -22.64 -0.63
N ILE A 30 -7.41 -21.82 -1.60
CA ILE A 30 -8.07 -22.29 -2.82
C ILE A 30 -7.03 -22.74 -3.86
N SER A 31 -6.00 -21.94 -4.10
CA SER A 31 -4.95 -22.24 -5.08
C SER A 31 -3.71 -21.41 -4.84
N LYS A 32 -2.54 -22.05 -5.00
CA LYS A 32 -1.24 -21.36 -4.88
C LYS A 32 -1.06 -20.24 -5.90
N ILE A 33 -1.55 -20.42 -7.13
CA ILE A 33 -1.42 -19.39 -8.19
C ILE A 33 -2.28 -18.16 -7.85
N LEU A 34 -3.54 -18.37 -7.45
CA LEU A 34 -4.40 -17.26 -7.03
C LEU A 34 -3.85 -16.56 -5.78
N GLY A 35 -3.33 -17.33 -4.82
CA GLY A 35 -2.66 -16.77 -3.65
C GLY A 35 -1.43 -15.93 -3.99
N LEU A 36 -0.62 -16.34 -4.97
CA LEU A 36 0.52 -15.54 -5.45
C LEU A 36 0.05 -14.21 -6.05
N ILE A 37 -1.00 -14.23 -6.88
CA ILE A 37 -1.61 -13.01 -7.45
C ILE A 37 -2.13 -12.11 -6.31
N GLY A 38 -2.82 -12.69 -5.32
CA GLY A 38 -3.27 -11.96 -4.13
C GLY A 38 -2.13 -11.32 -3.35
N LEU A 39 -0.99 -12.00 -3.26
CA LEU A 39 0.20 -11.50 -2.57
C LEU A 39 0.80 -10.28 -3.30
N VAL A 40 0.92 -10.33 -4.62
CA VAL A 40 1.34 -9.18 -5.44
C VAL A 40 0.38 -7.99 -5.26
N ILE A 41 -0.93 -8.26 -5.26
CA ILE A 41 -1.95 -7.22 -5.01
C ILE A 41 -1.80 -6.65 -3.59
N SER A 42 -1.56 -7.47 -2.58
CA SER A 42 -1.36 -7.01 -1.19
C SER A 42 -0.14 -6.11 -1.06
N ILE A 43 0.96 -6.43 -1.76
CA ILE A 43 2.14 -5.55 -1.84
C ILE A 43 1.77 -4.23 -2.52
N TRP A 44 1.03 -4.26 -3.62
CA TRP A 44 0.56 -3.05 -4.29
C TRP A 44 -0.32 -2.19 -3.37
N VAL A 45 -1.27 -2.80 -2.62
CA VAL A 45 -2.10 -2.10 -1.63
C VAL A 45 -1.25 -1.44 -0.56
N TYR A 46 -0.21 -2.12 -0.05
CA TYR A 46 0.73 -1.52 0.90
C TYR A 46 1.39 -0.25 0.31
N TYR A 47 1.91 -0.32 -0.92
CA TYR A 47 2.55 0.84 -1.54
C TYR A 47 1.57 1.94 -1.97
N PHE A 48 0.31 1.61 -2.27
CA PHE A 48 -0.72 2.58 -2.60
C PHE A 48 -1.06 3.47 -1.39
N PHE A 49 -1.17 2.88 -0.20
CA PHE A 49 -1.51 3.59 1.04
C PHE A 49 -0.30 4.11 1.82
N ARG A 50 0.90 4.07 1.24
CA ARG A 50 2.07 4.72 1.84
C ARG A 50 1.80 6.20 2.00
N ASP A 51 2.21 6.75 3.13
CA ASP A 51 2.09 8.17 3.43
C ASP A 51 3.46 8.83 3.21
N PRO A 52 3.69 9.46 2.04
CA PRO A 52 4.94 10.16 1.77
C PRO A 52 5.00 11.47 2.56
N GLU A 53 6.21 11.97 2.77
CA GLU A 53 6.37 13.34 3.25
C GLU A 53 5.79 14.33 2.24
N ARG A 54 4.95 15.24 2.73
CA ARG A 54 4.28 16.26 1.92
C ARG A 54 4.90 17.60 2.24
N VAL A 55 5.33 18.31 1.21
CA VAL A 55 5.88 19.66 1.33
C VAL A 55 4.96 20.60 0.56
N SER A 56 4.50 21.66 1.22
CA SER A 56 3.75 22.74 0.56
C SER A 56 4.69 23.52 -0.35
N ILE A 57 4.24 23.89 -1.55
CA ILE A 57 5.01 24.66 -2.53
C ILE A 57 5.29 26.08 -2.01
N ASN A 58 4.42 26.60 -1.13
CA ASN A 58 4.51 27.95 -0.53
C ASN A 58 4.62 29.08 -1.57
N ASP A 59 3.97 28.91 -2.72
CA ASP A 59 3.86 29.92 -3.77
C ASP A 59 2.38 30.19 -4.04
N GLU A 60 1.98 31.45 -3.98
CA GLU A 60 0.60 31.89 -4.24
C GLU A 60 0.31 31.99 -5.75
N ASN A 61 1.33 32.04 -6.61
CA ASN A 61 1.22 32.10 -8.06
C ASN A 61 1.44 30.75 -8.76
N TYR A 62 1.29 29.63 -8.05
CA TYR A 62 1.62 28.29 -8.55
C TYR A 62 0.74 27.78 -9.72
N LEU A 63 -0.34 28.49 -10.06
CA LEU A 63 -1.27 28.16 -11.14
C LEU A 63 -1.18 29.10 -12.36
N VAL A 64 -0.18 29.99 -12.41
CA VAL A 64 0.00 30.98 -13.49
C VAL A 64 0.49 30.34 -14.77
#